data_AF-A0A4R1Z785-F1
#
_entry.id   AF-A0A4R1Z785-F1
#
_cell.length_a   1.000
_cell.length_b   1.000
_cell.length_c   1.000
_cell.angle_alpha   90.00
_cell.angle_beta   90.00
_cell.angle_gamma   90.00
#
_symmetry.space_group_name_H-M   'P 1'
#
loop_
_entity.id
_entity.type
_entity.pdbx_description
1 polymer ?
#
loop_
_entity_poly.entity_id
_entity_poly.type
_entity_poly.pdbx_seq_one_letter_code
_entity_poly.pdbx_strand_id
1 'polypeptide(L)'
;MGNVSIRFDRFPGGLRKAVVFSFDDGREQDRRLVQAFNRYGLKGTFHLNSGKFGQEGYINAEEVADLYRGHEISAHSVTHPFLEQSPDEQIAEELIADRRNLEAIAGYPVRGMSYPFGTYNDRVVHALPVLGIEYARTVQSHGGFHMPDDPLRWHPTCHHKDMVGKAEQLLSSNPYFSRMELLFIWGHSYEFDNDDNWELVDKTGELLGGEESVWKATMTDIVSYQNALKALRFSVDRSLVHNPNALEVWVSADGEVVRIAAGETKRLR
;
A
#
# COMPACT_ATOMS: atom_id res chain seq x y z
N MET A 1 -28.02 9.38 -28.83
CA MET A 1 -26.67 8.81 -28.59
C MET A 1 -26.66 8.29 -27.16
N GLY A 2 -26.34 7.01 -26.95
CA GLY A 2 -26.42 6.40 -25.60
C GLY A 2 -25.24 6.78 -24.72
N ASN A 3 -25.45 6.82 -23.40
CA ASN A 3 -24.41 7.15 -22.43
C ASN A 3 -23.25 6.14 -22.50
N VAL A 4 -22.02 6.61 -22.34
CA VAL A 4 -20.83 5.74 -22.26
C VAL A 4 -20.83 4.96 -20.94
N SER A 5 -20.55 3.67 -20.97
CA SER A 5 -20.38 2.85 -19.76
C SER A 5 -18.95 2.98 -19.23
N ILE A 6 -18.79 3.47 -18.01
CA ILE A 6 -17.48 3.69 -17.37
C ILE A 6 -17.27 2.70 -16.24
N ARG A 7 -16.08 2.11 -16.16
CA ARG A 7 -15.63 1.31 -15.01
C ARG A 7 -14.24 1.74 -14.53
N PHE A 8 -14.08 1.78 -13.21
CA PHE A 8 -12.78 1.98 -12.53
C PHE A 8 -12.20 0.60 -12.20
N ASP A 9 -11.78 -0.12 -13.24
CA ASP A 9 -11.35 -1.52 -13.18
C ASP A 9 -9.90 -1.71 -13.68
N ARG A 10 -9.12 -0.62 -13.76
CA ARG A 10 -7.76 -0.62 -14.31
C ARG A 10 -6.78 0.12 -13.40
N PHE A 11 -5.65 -0.51 -13.15
CA PHE A 11 -4.44 0.08 -12.58
C PHE A 11 -3.61 0.81 -13.66
N PRO A 12 -2.52 1.51 -13.29
CA PRO A 12 -1.58 2.09 -14.24
C PRO A 12 -1.18 1.13 -15.36
N GLY A 13 -1.04 1.66 -16.57
CA GLY A 13 -0.76 0.86 -17.77
C GLY A 13 -1.96 0.04 -18.30
N GLY A 14 -3.16 0.23 -17.74
CA GLY A 14 -4.32 -0.58 -18.12
C GLY A 14 -4.30 -1.98 -17.50
N LEU A 15 -3.49 -2.18 -16.46
CA LEU A 15 -3.35 -3.45 -15.77
C LEU A 15 -4.59 -3.77 -14.94
N ARG A 16 -4.78 -5.05 -14.60
CA ARG A 16 -5.86 -5.51 -13.71
C ARG A 16 -5.36 -6.02 -12.38
N LYS A 17 -4.06 -6.27 -12.24
CA LYS A 17 -3.46 -6.89 -11.06
C LYS A 17 -2.44 -5.94 -10.46
N ALA A 18 -2.38 -5.90 -9.15
CA ALA A 18 -1.35 -5.20 -8.40
C ALA A 18 -0.90 -6.04 -7.20
N VAL A 19 0.32 -5.78 -6.73
CA VAL A 19 0.86 -6.33 -5.50
C VAL A 19 1.39 -5.21 -4.62
N VAL A 20 1.11 -5.31 -3.32
CA VAL A 20 1.71 -4.48 -2.28
C VAL A 20 2.24 -5.38 -1.17
N PHE A 21 3.40 -5.00 -0.64
CA PHE A 21 4.05 -5.65 0.48
C PHE A 21 4.13 -4.66 1.64
N SER A 22 3.75 -5.06 2.86
CA SER A 22 3.95 -4.25 4.05
C SER A 22 4.71 -4.99 5.14
N PHE A 23 5.71 -4.33 5.74
CA PHE A 23 6.48 -4.87 6.85
C PHE A 23 6.59 -3.88 7.99
N ASP A 24 6.65 -4.36 9.21
CA ASP A 24 6.54 -3.53 10.41
C ASP A 24 7.84 -3.49 11.23
N ASP A 25 7.84 -2.58 12.21
CA ASP A 25 8.80 -2.40 13.30
C ASP A 25 10.18 -1.84 12.94
N GLY A 26 10.61 -1.90 11.68
CA GLY A 26 11.95 -1.41 11.30
C GLY A 26 13.07 -2.24 11.92
N ARG A 27 12.95 -3.57 11.79
CA ARG A 27 13.89 -4.53 12.37
C ARG A 27 15.11 -4.69 11.50
N GLU A 28 16.22 -5.15 12.08
CA GLU A 28 17.49 -5.28 11.36
C GLU A 28 17.43 -6.17 10.10
N GLN A 29 16.52 -7.13 10.08
CA GLN A 29 16.23 -8.02 8.95
C GLN A 29 15.69 -7.28 7.73
N ASP A 30 15.15 -6.07 7.89
CA ASP A 30 14.74 -5.23 6.77
C ASP A 30 15.89 -4.99 5.80
N ARG A 31 17.15 -4.96 6.27
CA ARG A 31 18.33 -4.84 5.39
C ARG A 31 18.36 -5.92 4.32
N ARG A 32 18.15 -7.18 4.70
CA ARG A 32 18.14 -8.32 3.78
C ARG A 32 16.90 -8.31 2.90
N LEU A 33 15.74 -8.00 3.49
CA LEU A 33 14.46 -7.96 2.76
C LEU A 33 14.44 -6.87 1.68
N VAL A 34 14.86 -5.65 2.03
CA VAL A 34 14.95 -4.54 1.07
C VAL A 34 15.97 -4.84 -0.02
N GLN A 35 17.11 -5.44 0.31
CA GLN A 35 18.08 -5.88 -0.71
C GLN A 35 17.46 -6.88 -1.69
N ALA A 36 16.66 -7.84 -1.20
CA ALA A 36 15.96 -8.79 -2.06
C ALA A 36 14.90 -8.09 -2.92
N PHE A 37 14.08 -7.20 -2.33
CA PHE A 37 13.05 -6.47 -3.08
C PHE A 37 13.66 -5.63 -4.21
N ASN A 38 14.76 -4.92 -3.93
CA ASN A 38 15.50 -4.17 -4.92
C ASN A 38 16.02 -5.05 -6.07
N ARG A 39 16.51 -6.26 -5.77
CA ARG A 39 16.99 -7.22 -6.77
C ARG A 39 15.88 -7.66 -7.73
N TYR A 40 14.67 -7.87 -7.21
CA TYR A 40 13.52 -8.32 -7.99
C TYR A 40 12.67 -7.17 -8.57
N GLY A 41 13.03 -5.90 -8.32
CA GLY A 41 12.22 -4.75 -8.74
C GLY A 41 10.87 -4.66 -8.02
N LEU A 42 10.77 -5.23 -6.82
CA LEU A 42 9.60 -5.13 -5.95
C LEU A 42 9.67 -3.85 -5.11
N LYS A 43 8.49 -3.35 -4.72
CA LYS A 43 8.34 -2.24 -3.78
C LYS A 43 7.73 -2.75 -2.48
N GLY A 44 8.01 -2.05 -1.40
CA GLY A 44 7.54 -2.38 -0.06
C GLY A 44 7.10 -1.12 0.67
N THR A 45 6.23 -1.31 1.66
CA THR A 45 5.77 -0.29 2.60
C THR A 45 6.27 -0.70 3.98
N PHE A 46 7.11 0.12 4.59
CA PHE A 46 7.73 -0.20 5.87
C PHE A 46 7.15 0.70 6.95
N HIS A 47 6.43 0.12 7.90
CA HIS A 47 5.80 0.80 9.01
C HIS A 47 6.79 0.87 10.18
N LEU A 48 7.39 2.04 10.38
CA LEU A 48 8.54 2.20 11.28
C LEU A 48 8.13 2.87 12.59
N ASN A 49 8.77 2.47 13.68
CA ASN A 49 8.65 3.14 14.98
C ASN A 49 9.85 4.05 15.20
N SER A 50 9.67 5.37 15.05
CA SER A 50 10.79 6.31 15.17
C SER A 50 11.47 6.29 16.55
N GLY A 51 10.76 5.91 17.61
CA GLY A 51 11.31 5.79 18.96
C GLY A 51 12.13 4.51 19.21
N LYS A 52 12.13 3.55 18.28
CA LYS A 52 12.87 2.28 18.39
C LYS A 52 14.21 2.29 17.68
N PHE A 53 14.48 3.29 16.84
CA PHE A 53 15.72 3.35 16.09
C PHE A 53 16.97 3.32 16.99
N GLY A 54 17.97 2.55 16.58
CA GLY A 54 19.24 2.37 17.30
C GLY A 54 19.15 1.47 18.54
N GLN A 55 17.98 0.92 18.88
CA GLN A 55 17.86 -0.12 19.90
C GLN A 55 18.33 -1.47 19.35
N GLU A 56 18.68 -2.41 20.23
CA GLU A 56 19.13 -3.74 19.84
C GLU A 56 18.08 -4.47 18.95
N GLY A 57 18.53 -4.93 17.78
CA GLY A 57 17.69 -5.57 16.77
C GLY A 57 16.83 -4.62 15.92
N TYR A 58 16.95 -3.31 16.08
CA TYR A 58 16.29 -2.30 15.24
C TYR A 58 17.30 -1.59 14.34
N ILE A 59 16.81 -1.04 13.23
CA ILE A 59 17.62 -0.20 12.33
C ILE A 59 18.04 1.11 12.99
N ASN A 60 19.14 1.70 12.54
CA ASN A 60 19.57 3.02 13.00
C ASN A 60 18.84 4.13 12.23
N ALA A 61 18.61 5.27 12.85
CA ALA A 61 17.91 6.38 12.20
C ALA A 61 18.67 6.91 10.97
N GLU A 62 20.01 6.86 11.04
CA GLU A 62 20.92 7.39 10.02
C GLU A 62 20.89 6.60 8.71
N GLU A 63 20.52 5.31 8.75
CA GLU A 63 20.45 4.46 7.55
C GLU A 63 19.06 4.42 6.91
N VAL A 64 17.99 4.84 7.61
CA VAL A 64 16.59 4.70 7.16
C VAL A 64 16.37 5.30 5.76
N ALA A 65 16.85 6.52 5.51
CA ALA A 65 16.65 7.19 4.22
C ALA A 65 17.31 6.45 3.05
N ASP A 66 18.50 5.89 3.27
CA ASP A 66 19.24 5.15 2.25
C ASP A 66 18.70 3.73 2.08
N LEU A 67 18.41 3.05 3.19
CA LEU A 67 17.91 1.69 3.22
C LEU A 67 16.59 1.59 2.46
N TYR A 68 15.60 2.42 2.77
CA TYR A 68 14.27 2.35 2.16
C TYR A 68 14.12 3.17 0.88
N ARG A 69 15.22 3.58 0.24
CA ARG A 69 15.16 4.30 -1.04
C ARG A 69 14.40 3.47 -2.08
N GLY A 70 13.33 4.04 -2.65
CA GLY A 70 12.47 3.37 -3.63
C GLY A 70 11.30 2.58 -3.01
N HIS A 71 11.25 2.51 -1.68
CA HIS A 71 10.16 1.96 -0.88
C HIS A 71 9.39 3.08 -0.18
N GLU A 72 8.23 2.75 0.39
CA GLU A 72 7.46 3.66 1.22
C GLU A 72 7.87 3.52 2.69
N ILE A 73 8.09 4.66 3.35
CA ILE A 73 8.18 4.79 4.80
C ILE A 73 6.81 5.22 5.33
N SER A 74 6.30 4.46 6.28
CA SER A 74 4.96 4.59 6.86
C SER A 74 5.07 4.61 8.39
N ALA A 75 4.09 5.19 9.08
CA ALA A 75 4.15 5.34 10.53
C ALA A 75 3.75 4.04 11.26
N HIS A 76 4.31 3.81 12.44
CA HIS A 76 3.88 2.74 13.33
C HIS A 76 3.77 3.18 14.79
N SER A 77 3.66 4.49 15.06
CA SER A 77 3.77 5.15 16.38
C SER A 77 5.20 5.19 16.93
N VAL A 78 5.47 6.10 17.87
CA VAL A 78 6.82 6.27 18.42
C VAL A 78 7.22 5.06 19.26
N THR A 79 6.35 4.66 20.19
CA THR A 79 6.70 3.68 21.23
C THR A 79 6.06 2.32 21.07
N HIS A 80 5.19 2.15 20.07
CA HIS A 80 4.38 0.96 19.82
C HIS A 80 3.38 0.65 20.98
N PRO A 81 2.48 1.57 21.39
CA PRO A 81 1.50 1.33 22.44
C PRO A 81 0.19 0.73 21.88
N PHE A 82 -0.63 0.14 22.76
CA PHE A 82 -2.02 -0.20 22.43
C PHE A 82 -2.86 1.09 22.29
N LEU A 83 -3.05 1.55 21.06
CA LEU A 83 -3.72 2.83 20.79
C LEU A 83 -5.17 2.84 21.29
N GLU A 84 -5.89 1.72 21.18
CA GLU A 84 -7.28 1.61 21.62
C GLU A 84 -7.46 1.76 23.13
N GLN A 85 -6.39 1.51 23.90
CA GLN A 85 -6.30 1.64 25.36
C GLN A 85 -5.66 2.96 25.81
N SER A 86 -5.18 3.78 24.88
CA SER A 86 -4.48 5.04 25.17
C SER A 86 -5.45 6.24 25.19
N PRO A 87 -5.22 7.27 26.03
CA PRO A 87 -5.94 8.55 25.96
C PRO A 87 -5.79 9.23 24.59
N ASP A 88 -6.74 10.09 24.22
CA ASP A 88 -6.78 10.75 22.91
C ASP A 88 -5.53 11.63 22.67
N GLU A 89 -5.04 12.32 23.71
CA GLU A 89 -3.86 13.16 23.65
C GLU A 89 -2.60 12.34 23.38
N GLN A 90 -2.50 11.15 23.99
CA GLN A 90 -1.37 10.23 23.76
C GLN A 90 -1.42 9.65 22.35
N ILE A 91 -2.60 9.28 21.83
CA ILE A 91 -2.74 8.82 20.44
C ILE A 91 -2.24 9.91 19.48
N ALA A 92 -2.66 11.16 19.69
CA ALA A 92 -2.24 12.27 18.86
C ALA A 92 -0.73 12.52 18.95
N GLU A 93 -0.16 12.50 20.16
CA GLU A 93 1.29 12.66 20.38
C GLU A 93 2.09 11.56 19.70
N GLU A 94 1.74 10.29 19.91
CA GLU A 94 2.39 9.12 19.33
C GLU A 94 2.38 9.17 17.80
N LEU A 95 1.26 9.52 17.17
CA LEU A 95 1.17 9.54 15.72
C LEU A 95 1.81 10.79 15.10
N ILE A 96 1.63 11.97 15.69
CA ILE A 96 2.22 13.21 15.16
C ILE A 96 3.73 13.21 15.33
N ALA A 97 4.25 12.79 16.49
CA ALA A 97 5.68 12.73 16.72
C ALA A 97 6.36 11.72 15.79
N ASP A 98 5.75 10.54 15.61
CA ASP A 98 6.29 9.51 14.72
C ASP A 98 6.35 10.00 13.27
N ARG A 99 5.23 10.54 12.77
CA ARG A 99 5.19 11.16 11.44
C ARG A 99 6.25 12.25 11.29
N ARG A 100 6.34 13.19 12.24
CA ARG A 100 7.33 14.28 12.18
C ARG A 100 8.77 13.76 12.07
N ASN A 101 9.11 12.75 12.86
CA ASN A 101 10.46 12.17 12.86
C ASN A 101 10.74 11.45 11.54
N LEU A 102 9.79 10.67 11.05
CA LEU A 102 9.92 9.94 9.79
C LEU A 102 9.96 10.87 8.58
N GLU A 103 9.13 11.91 8.55
CA GLU A 103 9.09 12.93 7.49
C GLU A 103 10.43 13.68 7.37
N ALA A 104 11.07 13.99 8.51
CA ALA A 104 12.39 14.61 8.53
C ALA A 104 13.49 13.73 7.90
N ILE A 105 13.31 12.40 7.91
CA ILE A 105 14.24 11.43 7.32
C ILE A 105 13.87 11.16 5.85
N ALA A 106 12.59 10.93 5.58
CA ALA A 106 12.06 10.49 4.29
C ALA A 106 12.04 11.62 3.25
N GLY A 107 11.89 12.87 3.68
CA GLY A 107 11.78 14.04 2.79
C GLY A 107 10.44 14.18 2.08
N TYR A 108 9.42 13.41 2.50
CA TYR A 108 8.04 13.50 2.00
C TYR A 108 7.04 13.28 3.14
N PRO A 109 5.77 13.73 2.98
CA PRO A 109 4.72 13.52 3.99
C PRO A 109 4.44 12.02 4.21
N VAL A 110 4.50 11.56 5.45
CA VAL A 110 4.17 10.18 5.82
C VAL A 110 2.66 10.12 6.07
N ARG A 111 1.91 9.45 5.20
CA ARG A 111 0.44 9.47 5.20
C ARG A 111 -0.20 8.11 5.49
N GLY A 112 0.63 7.08 5.65
CA GLY A 112 0.20 5.75 6.02
C GLY A 112 0.53 5.40 7.46
N MET A 113 -0.15 4.39 7.98
CA MET A 113 0.30 3.71 9.18
C MET A 113 -0.07 2.22 9.21
N SER A 114 0.43 1.52 10.21
CA SER A 114 -0.15 0.27 10.67
C SER A 114 -0.46 0.32 12.15
N TYR A 115 -1.48 -0.43 12.58
CA TYR A 115 -1.92 -0.42 13.99
C TYR A 115 -0.93 -1.24 14.85
N PRO A 116 -0.28 -0.64 15.88
CA PRO A 116 0.53 -1.39 16.83
C PRO A 116 -0.25 -2.55 17.43
N PHE A 117 0.39 -3.71 17.57
CA PHE A 117 -0.23 -4.97 18.02
C PHE A 117 -1.44 -5.44 17.19
N GLY A 118 -1.74 -4.80 16.05
CA GLY A 118 -2.90 -5.09 15.23
C GLY A 118 -4.25 -4.70 15.86
N THR A 119 -4.26 -3.96 16.96
CA THR A 119 -5.47 -3.60 17.72
C THR A 119 -5.94 -2.19 17.38
N TYR A 120 -7.26 -2.01 17.27
CA TYR A 120 -7.89 -0.73 17.00
C TYR A 120 -9.37 -0.74 17.38
N ASN A 121 -9.97 0.44 17.49
CA ASN A 121 -11.41 0.62 17.62
C ASN A 121 -11.85 1.88 16.84
N ASP A 122 -13.16 2.11 16.75
CA ASP A 122 -13.70 3.24 15.97
C ASP A 122 -13.22 4.60 16.47
N ARG A 123 -12.95 4.74 17.78
CA ARG A 123 -12.36 5.97 18.34
C ARG A 123 -11.01 6.28 17.72
N VAL A 124 -10.11 5.28 17.69
CA VAL A 124 -8.77 5.43 17.08
C VAL A 124 -8.90 5.72 15.58
N VAL A 125 -9.69 4.92 14.85
CA VAL A 125 -9.87 5.07 13.40
C VAL A 125 -10.36 6.49 13.04
N HIS A 126 -11.36 7.01 13.76
CA HIS A 126 -11.91 8.34 13.46
C HIS A 126 -10.93 9.49 13.75
N ALA A 127 -9.92 9.28 14.61
CA ALA A 127 -8.88 10.27 14.87
C ALA A 127 -7.85 10.35 13.73
N LEU A 128 -7.63 9.28 12.97
CA LEU A 128 -6.54 9.18 11.99
C LEU A 128 -6.56 10.26 10.89
N PRO A 129 -7.71 10.61 10.26
CA PRO A 129 -7.72 11.59 9.17
C PRO A 129 -7.28 12.99 9.58
N VAL A 130 -7.69 13.45 10.77
CA VAL A 130 -7.29 14.78 11.28
C VAL A 130 -5.81 14.81 11.67
N LEU A 131 -5.23 13.63 11.94
CA LEU A 131 -3.80 13.43 12.14
C LEU A 131 -3.07 13.15 10.83
N GLY A 132 -3.69 13.36 9.66
CA GLY A 132 -3.07 13.29 8.33
C GLY A 132 -2.83 11.88 7.78
N ILE A 133 -3.38 10.84 8.44
CA ILE A 133 -3.31 9.46 7.97
C ILE A 133 -4.44 9.19 6.98
N GLU A 134 -4.10 8.64 5.81
CA GLU A 134 -5.04 8.28 4.75
C GLU A 134 -5.40 6.79 4.73
N TYR A 135 -4.50 5.95 5.23
CA TYR A 135 -4.71 4.51 5.28
C TYR A 135 -4.04 3.91 6.52
N ALA A 136 -4.61 2.82 7.02
CA ALA A 136 -4.09 2.09 8.16
C ALA A 136 -4.25 0.58 7.99
N ARG A 137 -3.13 -0.12 8.13
CA ARG A 137 -3.01 -1.56 7.93
C ARG A 137 -3.40 -2.34 9.18
N THR A 138 -4.24 -3.37 9.01
CA THR A 138 -4.66 -4.32 10.07
C THR A 138 -3.97 -5.69 9.92
N VAL A 139 -4.10 -6.59 10.89
CA VAL A 139 -3.52 -7.95 10.83
C VAL A 139 -4.49 -9.02 10.33
N GLN A 140 -5.74 -8.67 10.01
CA GLN A 140 -6.77 -9.63 9.65
C GLN A 140 -6.68 -10.01 8.17
N SER A 141 -6.24 -11.24 7.89
CA SER A 141 -6.11 -11.71 6.51
C SER A 141 -7.45 -12.23 5.97
N HIS A 142 -7.91 -11.67 4.85
CA HIS A 142 -9.20 -12.05 4.24
C HIS A 142 -9.06 -13.08 3.10
N GLY A 143 -7.84 -13.38 2.64
CA GLY A 143 -7.55 -14.42 1.66
C GLY A 143 -7.92 -14.10 0.21
N GLY A 144 -8.58 -12.98 -0.06
CA GLY A 144 -9.03 -12.55 -1.39
C GLY A 144 -8.14 -11.48 -2.03
N PHE A 145 -8.51 -11.07 -3.24
CA PHE A 145 -7.79 -10.02 -4.00
C PHE A 145 -8.62 -8.76 -4.22
N HIS A 146 -9.61 -8.48 -3.38
CA HIS A 146 -10.42 -7.26 -3.54
C HIS A 146 -9.65 -6.02 -3.04
N MET A 147 -10.02 -4.86 -3.57
CA MET A 147 -9.59 -3.58 -3.02
C MET A 147 -10.13 -3.39 -1.59
N PRO A 148 -9.50 -2.56 -0.75
CA PRO A 148 -10.08 -2.20 0.55
C PRO A 148 -11.36 -1.39 0.37
N ASP A 149 -12.39 -1.71 1.16
CA ASP A 149 -13.60 -0.88 1.27
C ASP A 149 -13.35 0.38 2.10
N ASP A 150 -12.54 0.23 3.15
CA ASP A 150 -12.11 1.31 4.05
C ASP A 150 -10.57 1.31 4.15
N PRO A 151 -9.88 2.33 3.59
CA PRO A 151 -8.43 2.43 3.67
C PRO A 151 -7.89 2.49 5.11
N LEU A 152 -8.67 2.95 6.09
CA LEU A 152 -8.27 3.00 7.51
C LEU A 152 -8.49 1.67 8.24
N ARG A 153 -9.12 0.69 7.57
CA ARG A 153 -9.26 -0.69 8.04
C ARG A 153 -8.81 -1.63 6.92
N TRP A 154 -7.57 -1.44 6.48
CA TRP A 154 -7.05 -2.20 5.35
C TRP A 154 -6.63 -3.60 5.79
N HIS A 155 -7.46 -4.58 5.43
CA HIS A 155 -7.22 -5.99 5.66
C HIS A 155 -6.28 -6.56 4.58
N PRO A 156 -5.18 -7.26 4.95
CA PRO A 156 -4.33 -7.95 4.00
C PRO A 156 -4.98 -9.15 3.33
N THR A 157 -4.51 -9.48 2.13
CA THR A 157 -4.83 -10.75 1.49
C THR A 157 -4.29 -11.89 2.35
N CYS A 158 -3.02 -11.81 2.76
CA CYS A 158 -2.37 -12.86 3.52
C CYS A 158 -1.15 -12.39 4.30
N HIS A 159 -0.73 -13.21 5.25
CA HIS A 159 0.59 -13.10 5.88
C HIS A 159 1.70 -13.57 4.92
N HIS A 160 2.95 -13.19 5.17
CA HIS A 160 4.10 -13.56 4.32
C HIS A 160 4.25 -15.08 4.16
N LYS A 161 3.80 -15.86 5.14
CA LYS A 161 3.84 -17.33 5.10
C LYS A 161 3.07 -17.94 3.92
N ASP A 162 2.05 -17.24 3.43
CA ASP A 162 1.20 -17.71 2.31
C ASP A 162 1.51 -17.01 0.98
N MET A 163 2.53 -16.13 0.95
CA MET A 163 2.70 -15.19 -0.16
C MET A 163 3.02 -15.83 -1.51
N VAL A 164 3.71 -16.97 -1.53
CA VAL A 164 4.01 -17.72 -2.77
C VAL A 164 2.71 -18.25 -3.37
N GLY A 165 1.92 -19.01 -2.60
CA GLY A 165 0.66 -19.56 -3.10
C GLY A 165 -0.36 -18.49 -3.49
N LYS A 166 -0.38 -17.35 -2.80
CA LYS A 166 -1.23 -16.22 -3.16
C LYS A 166 -0.76 -15.48 -4.41
N ALA A 167 0.55 -15.38 -4.64
CA ALA A 167 1.09 -14.87 -5.89
C ALA A 167 0.68 -15.78 -7.07
N GLU A 168 0.83 -17.10 -6.95
CA GLU A 168 0.41 -18.05 -7.99
C GLU A 168 -1.10 -17.97 -8.27
N GLN A 169 -1.92 -17.87 -7.23
CA GLN A 169 -3.37 -17.68 -7.36
C GLN A 169 -3.72 -16.36 -8.07
N LEU A 170 -3.03 -15.26 -7.74
CA LEU A 170 -3.24 -13.98 -8.41
C LEU A 170 -2.88 -14.10 -9.89
N LEU A 171 -1.72 -14.69 -10.22
CA LEU A 171 -1.24 -14.82 -11.60
C LEU A 171 -2.17 -15.67 -12.45
N SER A 172 -2.69 -16.76 -11.90
CA SER A 172 -3.68 -17.63 -12.57
C SER A 172 -5.11 -17.08 -12.59
N SER A 173 -5.41 -16.03 -11.81
CA SER A 173 -6.75 -15.44 -11.76
C SER A 173 -7.20 -14.88 -13.11
N ASN A 174 -8.42 -15.23 -13.51
CA ASN A 174 -9.10 -14.69 -14.69
C ASN A 174 -10.61 -14.52 -14.41
N PRO A 175 -11.01 -13.44 -13.71
CA PRO A 175 -12.40 -13.25 -13.31
C PRO A 175 -13.31 -12.99 -14.53
N TYR A 176 -14.54 -13.55 -14.48
CA TYR A 176 -15.54 -13.35 -15.54
C TYR A 176 -15.88 -11.87 -15.75
N PHE A 177 -16.01 -11.12 -14.65
CA PHE A 177 -16.19 -9.67 -14.68
C PHE A 177 -14.85 -8.96 -14.46
N SER A 178 -14.62 -7.94 -15.28
CA SER A 178 -13.43 -7.10 -15.17
C SER A 178 -13.42 -6.35 -13.84
N ARG A 179 -12.31 -6.46 -13.10
CA ARG A 179 -12.07 -5.80 -11.82
C ARG A 179 -10.57 -5.63 -11.58
N MET A 180 -10.24 -4.73 -10.66
CA MET A 180 -8.90 -4.66 -10.07
C MET A 180 -8.73 -5.76 -9.03
N GLU A 181 -7.64 -6.51 -9.12
CA GLU A 181 -7.25 -7.55 -8.18
C GLU A 181 -5.95 -7.14 -7.48
N LEU A 182 -5.98 -7.04 -6.16
CA LEU A 182 -4.86 -6.61 -5.33
C LEU A 182 -4.40 -7.77 -4.44
N LEU A 183 -3.16 -8.19 -4.61
CA LEU A 183 -2.48 -9.03 -3.63
C LEU A 183 -1.80 -8.12 -2.60
N PHE A 184 -2.29 -8.17 -1.36
CA PHE A 184 -1.70 -7.46 -0.25
C PHE A 184 -1.09 -8.43 0.76
N ILE A 185 0.25 -8.45 0.84
CA ILE A 185 1.04 -9.30 1.74
C ILE A 185 1.56 -8.47 2.91
N TRP A 186 1.44 -8.99 4.14
CA TRP A 186 2.01 -8.37 5.33
C TRP A 186 2.85 -9.36 6.17
N GLY A 187 3.73 -8.83 7.03
CA GLY A 187 4.43 -9.61 8.06
C GLY A 187 5.54 -8.80 8.71
N HIS A 188 6.39 -9.46 9.50
CA HIS A 188 7.61 -8.83 10.03
C HIS A 188 8.84 -9.52 9.45
N SER A 189 9.88 -8.75 9.14
CA SER A 189 11.08 -9.29 8.52
C SER A 189 11.87 -10.24 9.42
N TYR A 190 11.79 -10.07 10.74
CA TYR A 190 12.42 -10.98 11.71
C TYR A 190 11.78 -12.37 11.72
N GLU A 191 10.52 -12.50 11.27
CA GLU A 191 9.86 -13.82 11.21
C GLU A 191 10.54 -14.73 10.19
N PHE A 192 11.18 -14.18 9.15
CA PHE A 192 11.92 -15.00 8.19
C PHE A 192 13.12 -15.72 8.81
N ASP A 193 13.78 -15.10 9.79
CA ASP A 193 14.83 -15.75 10.59
C ASP A 193 14.22 -16.77 11.56
N ASN A 194 13.13 -16.41 12.25
CA ASN A 194 12.50 -17.28 13.24
C ASN A 194 11.94 -18.58 12.65
N ASP A 195 11.37 -18.48 11.46
CA ASP A 195 10.70 -19.59 10.77
C ASP A 195 11.62 -20.29 9.75
N ASP A 196 12.86 -19.82 9.57
CA ASP A 196 13.85 -20.30 8.59
C ASP A 196 13.24 -20.44 7.17
N ASN A 197 12.55 -19.38 6.72
CA ASN A 197 11.74 -19.41 5.49
C ASN A 197 12.06 -18.27 4.49
N TRP A 198 13.30 -17.76 4.50
CA TRP A 198 13.75 -16.71 3.59
C TRP A 198 13.59 -17.05 2.10
N GLU A 199 13.57 -18.33 1.74
CA GLU A 199 13.35 -18.79 0.36
C GLU A 199 11.97 -18.40 -0.17
N LEU A 200 11.00 -18.09 0.70
CA LEU A 200 9.72 -17.56 0.25
C LEU A 200 9.91 -16.21 -0.44
N VAL A 201 10.79 -15.34 0.08
CA VAL A 201 11.06 -14.01 -0.50
C VAL A 201 11.58 -14.15 -1.93
N ASP A 202 12.54 -15.05 -2.14
CA ASP A 202 13.13 -15.30 -3.45
C ASP A 202 12.11 -15.90 -4.42
N LYS A 203 11.33 -16.91 -3.99
CA LYS A 203 10.27 -17.52 -4.82
C LYS A 203 9.22 -16.48 -5.25
N THR A 204 8.76 -15.64 -4.34
CA THR A 204 7.80 -14.58 -4.66
C THR A 204 8.43 -13.50 -5.54
N GLY A 205 9.71 -13.18 -5.32
CA GLY A 205 10.50 -12.31 -6.19
C GLY A 205 10.60 -12.82 -7.62
N GLU A 206 10.86 -14.11 -7.81
CA GLU A 206 10.91 -14.77 -9.12
C GLU A 206 9.56 -14.77 -9.83
N LEU A 207 8.47 -15.01 -9.09
CA LEU A 207 7.11 -15.01 -9.66
C LEU A 207 6.65 -13.61 -10.09
N LEU A 208 6.93 -12.60 -9.27
CA LEU A 208 6.33 -11.27 -9.45
C LEU A 208 7.28 -10.26 -10.07
N GLY A 209 8.58 -10.30 -9.79
CA GLY A 209 9.52 -9.23 -10.14
C GLY A 209 9.50 -8.85 -11.63
N GLY A 210 9.67 -9.85 -12.49
CA GLY A 210 9.64 -9.69 -13.95
C GLY A 210 8.24 -9.67 -14.58
N GLU A 211 7.17 -9.85 -13.80
CA GLU A 211 5.81 -10.00 -14.33
C GLU A 211 5.18 -8.64 -14.69
N GLU A 212 5.25 -8.26 -15.96
CA GLU A 212 4.76 -6.96 -16.45
C GLU A 212 3.23 -6.78 -16.34
N SER A 213 2.46 -7.86 -16.20
CA SER A 213 1.00 -7.79 -16.03
C SER A 213 0.54 -7.43 -14.61
N VAL A 214 1.47 -7.33 -13.65
CA VAL A 214 1.21 -6.96 -12.26
C VAL A 214 1.89 -5.63 -11.94
N TRP A 215 1.12 -4.68 -11.41
CA TRP A 215 1.67 -3.42 -10.90
C TRP A 215 2.30 -3.64 -9.51
N LYS A 216 3.61 -3.38 -9.38
CA LYS A 216 4.32 -3.40 -8.09
C LYS A 216 4.19 -2.03 -7.45
N ALA A 217 3.39 -1.96 -6.40
CA ALA A 217 3.00 -0.70 -5.77
C ALA A 217 3.41 -0.68 -4.30
N THR A 218 3.49 0.54 -3.76
CA THR A 218 3.41 0.78 -2.32
C THR A 218 1.94 0.95 -1.90
N MET A 219 1.64 1.02 -0.60
CA MET A 219 0.27 1.25 -0.15
C MET A 219 -0.19 2.68 -0.50
N THR A 220 0.69 3.69 -0.37
CA THR A 220 0.41 5.06 -0.80
C THR A 220 0.16 5.16 -2.31
N ASP A 221 0.89 4.39 -3.13
CA ASP A 221 0.64 4.35 -4.59
C ASP A 221 -0.81 3.94 -4.89
N ILE A 222 -1.31 2.87 -4.24
CA ILE A 222 -2.68 2.37 -4.40
C ILE A 222 -3.70 3.43 -3.97
N VAL A 223 -3.54 4.02 -2.78
CA VAL A 223 -4.48 5.02 -2.24
C VAL A 223 -4.51 6.27 -3.11
N SER A 224 -3.34 6.77 -3.50
CA SER A 224 -3.20 7.93 -4.38
C SER A 224 -3.88 7.69 -5.73
N TYR A 225 -3.71 6.48 -6.30
CA TYR A 225 -4.34 6.12 -7.56
C TYR A 225 -5.87 5.98 -7.44
N GLN A 226 -6.37 5.36 -6.37
CA GLN A 226 -7.81 5.29 -6.11
C GLN A 226 -8.43 6.69 -5.92
N ASN A 227 -7.74 7.58 -5.23
CA ASN A 227 -8.17 8.96 -5.05
C ASN A 227 -8.19 9.72 -6.39
N ALA A 228 -7.18 9.51 -7.24
CA ALA A 228 -7.14 10.11 -8.58
C ALA A 228 -8.31 9.64 -9.46
N LEU A 229 -8.63 8.34 -9.44
CA LEU A 229 -9.80 7.78 -10.14
C LEU A 229 -11.12 8.41 -9.65
N LYS A 230 -11.31 8.51 -8.33
CA LYS A 230 -12.50 9.11 -7.72
C LYS A 230 -12.64 10.61 -8.04
N ALA A 231 -11.52 11.30 -8.28
CA ALA A 231 -11.49 12.72 -8.59
C ALA A 231 -11.78 13.06 -10.07
N LEU A 232 -11.90 12.06 -10.95
CA LEU A 232 -12.29 12.26 -12.35
C LEU A 232 -13.66 12.95 -12.46
N ARG A 233 -13.78 13.86 -13.42
CA ARG A 233 -15.01 14.65 -13.66
C ARG A 233 -15.60 14.30 -15.01
N PHE A 234 -16.82 13.79 -15.05
CA PHE A 234 -17.47 13.36 -16.29
C PHE A 234 -18.56 14.34 -16.73
N SER A 235 -18.78 14.46 -18.04
CA SER A 235 -20.02 15.05 -18.56
C SER A 235 -21.23 14.18 -18.19
N VAL A 236 -22.44 14.75 -18.20
CA VAL A 236 -23.68 14.05 -17.82
C VAL A 236 -23.92 12.78 -18.64
N ASP A 237 -23.59 12.80 -19.93
CA ASP A 237 -23.68 11.66 -20.86
C ASP A 237 -22.43 10.74 -20.83
N ARG A 238 -21.40 11.13 -20.06
CA ARG A 238 -20.09 10.47 -19.94
C ARG A 238 -19.29 10.40 -21.24
N SER A 239 -19.60 11.26 -22.22
CA SER A 239 -18.82 11.37 -23.46
C SER A 239 -17.50 12.15 -23.29
N LEU A 240 -17.39 12.96 -22.23
CA LEU A 240 -16.18 13.69 -21.84
C LEU A 240 -15.77 13.32 -20.43
N VAL A 241 -14.45 13.29 -20.19
CA VAL A 241 -13.84 13.16 -18.87
C VAL A 241 -12.72 14.16 -18.71
N HIS A 242 -12.65 14.83 -17.56
CA HIS A 242 -11.52 15.65 -17.17
C HIS A 242 -10.80 14.99 -15.99
N ASN A 243 -9.48 14.83 -16.12
CA ASN A 243 -8.60 14.40 -15.04
C ASN A 243 -7.93 15.63 -14.39
N PRO A 244 -8.36 16.04 -13.18
CA PRO A 244 -7.77 17.20 -12.51
C PRO A 244 -6.46 16.87 -11.77
N ASN A 245 -6.03 15.60 -11.75
CA ASN A 245 -4.89 15.14 -10.97
C ASN A 245 -3.56 15.31 -11.72
N ALA A 246 -2.46 15.26 -10.97
CA ALA A 246 -1.11 15.14 -11.51
C ALA A 246 -0.77 13.69 -11.96
N LEU A 247 -1.57 12.71 -11.52
CA LEU A 247 -1.46 11.33 -11.96
C LEU A 247 -2.31 11.11 -13.21
N GLU A 248 -1.75 10.41 -14.19
CA GLU A 248 -2.54 9.79 -15.24
C GLU A 248 -3.26 8.54 -14.72
N VAL A 249 -4.44 8.27 -15.28
CA VAL A 249 -5.29 7.17 -14.84
C VAL A 249 -5.85 6.38 -16.02
N TRP A 250 -6.23 5.13 -15.75
CA TRP A 250 -6.84 4.23 -16.72
C TRP A 250 -8.22 3.82 -16.26
N VAL A 251 -9.16 3.82 -17.19
CA VAL A 251 -10.54 3.37 -16.99
C VAL A 251 -10.96 2.47 -18.14
N SER A 252 -12.01 1.68 -17.96
CA SER A 252 -12.73 1.11 -19.11
C SER A 252 -13.87 2.03 -19.54
N ALA A 253 -13.92 2.39 -20.82
CA ALA A 253 -15.03 3.08 -21.46
C ALA A 253 -15.63 2.18 -22.56
N ASP A 254 -16.88 1.76 -22.38
CA ASP A 254 -17.56 0.75 -23.22
C ASP A 254 -16.76 -0.56 -23.41
N GLY A 255 -15.97 -0.93 -22.40
CA GLY A 255 -15.12 -2.12 -22.41
C GLY A 255 -13.69 -1.88 -22.87
N GLU A 256 -13.43 -0.79 -23.59
CA GLU A 256 -12.10 -0.42 -24.07
C GLU A 256 -11.26 0.25 -22.98
N VAL A 257 -9.96 -0.04 -22.96
CA VAL A 257 -9.03 0.59 -22.00
C VAL A 257 -8.67 1.99 -22.48
N VAL A 258 -8.96 2.99 -21.65
CA VAL A 258 -8.69 4.39 -21.94
C VAL A 258 -7.75 4.97 -20.90
N ARG A 259 -6.59 5.40 -21.37
CA ARG A 259 -5.66 6.27 -20.65
C ARG A 259 -6.20 7.71 -20.64
N ILE A 260 -6.19 8.38 -19.49
CA ILE A 260 -6.53 9.80 -19.33
C ILE A 260 -5.34 10.48 -18.65
N ALA A 261 -4.61 11.30 -19.40
CA ALA A 261 -3.40 11.96 -18.93
C ALA A 261 -3.69 12.98 -17.82
N ALA A 262 -2.66 13.33 -17.06
CA ALA A 262 -2.74 14.36 -16.04
C ALA A 262 -3.19 15.71 -16.64
N GLY A 263 -4.17 16.37 -16.01
CA GLY A 263 -4.75 17.62 -16.50
C GLY A 263 -5.59 17.52 -17.79
N GLU A 264 -5.71 16.33 -18.41
CA GLU A 264 -6.38 16.17 -19.71
C GLU A 264 -7.91 16.34 -19.58
N THR A 265 -8.53 16.95 -20.59
CA THR A 265 -9.96 16.72 -20.87
C THR A 265 -10.07 15.88 -22.14
N LYS A 266 -10.58 14.66 -22.01
CA LYS A 266 -10.62 13.65 -23.05
C LYS A 266 -12.04 13.35 -23.49
N ARG A 267 -12.20 13.15 -24.80
CA ARG A 267 -13.42 12.60 -25.40
C ARG A 267 -13.34 11.08 -25.42
N LEU A 268 -14.37 10.44 -24.86
CA LEU A 268 -14.51 8.98 -24.78
C LEU A 268 -15.35 8.42 -25.94
N ARG A 269 -16.13 9.30 -26.60
CA ARG A 269 -16.83 9.09 -27.87
C ARG A 269 -16.92 10.38 -28.66
#